data_AF-A0A5J4R6G8-F1
#
_entry.id   AF-A0A5J4R6G8-F1
#
_cell.length_a   1.000
_cell.length_b   1.000
_cell.length_c   1.000
_cell.angle_alpha   90.00
_cell.angle_beta   90.00
_cell.angle_gamma   90.00
#
_symmetry.space_group_name_H-M   'P 1'
#
loop_
_entity.id
_entity.type
_entity.pdbx_description
1 polymer ?
#
loop_
_entity_poly.entity_id
_entity_poly.type
_entity_poly.pdbx_seq_one_letter_code
_entity_poly.pdbx_strand_id
1 'polypeptide(L)'
;MIKVQLDEGRLNAINHGIALNLINIYETRDLALITTPLIEVFNVLLQTSSDIIMQVFNNKNPYPGLFRLIDHKDNQIVLLSLQSICSLLKGGLDTTEAIEQHPHYNIIDRCNGIKILYKLFKTTQTPELQDICAICIGRIYRSKEVQDKDIRQDVIAQLKNMVHDLNEWTRVASIEVLILLAQNQGKSYI
;
A
#
# COMPACT_ATOMS: atom_id res chain seq x y z
N MET A 1 14.70 -21.89 -8.51
CA MET A 1 15.94 -21.28 -9.04
C MET A 1 15.75 -19.80 -9.37
N ILE A 2 14.82 -19.43 -10.27
CA ILE A 2 14.58 -18.02 -10.67
C ILE A 2 14.14 -17.13 -9.48
N LYS A 3 13.18 -17.58 -8.66
CA LYS A 3 12.72 -16.81 -7.47
C LYS A 3 13.85 -16.53 -6.46
N VAL A 4 14.73 -17.50 -6.25
CA VAL A 4 15.88 -17.39 -5.33
C VAL A 4 16.88 -16.35 -5.85
N GLN A 5 17.21 -16.38 -7.13
CA GLN A 5 18.11 -15.39 -7.76
C GLN A 5 17.52 -13.96 -7.74
N LEU A 6 16.20 -13.84 -7.91
CA LEU A 6 15.49 -12.56 -7.83
C LEU A 6 15.52 -11.97 -6.42
N ASP A 7 15.40 -12.79 -5.39
CA ASP A 7 15.48 -12.37 -3.99
C ASP A 7 16.92 -11.96 -3.61
N GLU A 8 17.94 -12.70 -4.08
CA GLU A 8 19.35 -12.28 -3.93
C GLU A 8 19.63 -10.91 -4.57
N GLY A 9 19.12 -10.67 -5.78
CA GLY A 9 19.25 -9.36 -6.44
C GLY A 9 18.59 -8.23 -5.66
N ARG A 10 17.43 -8.47 -5.05
CA ARG A 10 16.73 -7.50 -4.19
C ARG A 10 17.53 -7.21 -2.93
N LEU A 11 17.98 -8.25 -2.23
CA LEU A 11 18.81 -8.11 -1.03
C LEU A 11 20.10 -7.34 -1.33
N ASN A 12 20.76 -7.63 -2.45
CA ASN A 12 21.92 -6.87 -2.89
C ASN A 12 21.58 -5.38 -3.11
N ALA A 13 20.49 -5.07 -3.82
CA ALA A 13 20.07 -3.68 -4.02
C ALA A 13 19.78 -2.95 -2.70
N ILE A 14 19.11 -3.63 -1.76
CA ILE A 14 18.80 -3.10 -0.43
C ILE A 14 20.09 -2.83 0.35
N ASN A 15 21.00 -3.81 0.41
CA ASN A 15 22.27 -3.72 1.13
C ASN A 15 23.21 -2.65 0.56
N HIS A 16 23.15 -2.37 -0.74
CA HIS A 16 23.89 -1.28 -1.37
C HIS A 16 23.17 0.09 -1.30
N GLY A 17 22.09 0.19 -0.52
CA GLY A 17 21.40 1.46 -0.25
C GLY A 17 20.53 1.97 -1.40
N ILE A 18 20.21 1.15 -2.40
CA ILE A 18 19.36 1.58 -3.53
C ILE A 18 17.97 1.98 -3.03
N ALA A 19 17.35 1.15 -2.18
CA ALA A 19 16.05 1.46 -1.60
C ALA A 19 16.08 2.76 -0.78
N LEU A 20 17.11 2.94 0.04
CA LEU A 20 17.30 4.14 0.86
C LEU A 20 17.42 5.40 -0.01
N ASN A 21 18.23 5.35 -1.07
CA ASN A 21 18.44 6.47 -1.98
C ASN A 21 17.15 6.82 -2.74
N LEU A 22 16.38 5.84 -3.18
CA LEU A 22 15.08 6.05 -3.82
C LEU A 22 14.08 6.73 -2.88
N ILE A 23 13.99 6.28 -1.62
CA ILE A 23 13.12 6.91 -0.61
C ILE A 23 13.53 8.37 -0.39
N ASN A 24 14.83 8.66 -0.28
CA ASN A 24 15.33 10.04 -0.15
C ASN A 24 14.95 10.91 -1.37
N ILE A 25 15.02 10.36 -2.58
CA ILE A 25 14.60 11.06 -3.79
C ILE A 25 13.11 11.42 -3.72
N TYR A 26 12.24 10.49 -3.31
CA TYR A 26 10.80 10.73 -3.23
C TYR A 26 10.43 11.80 -2.20
N GLU A 27 11.20 11.91 -1.12
CA GLU A 27 10.97 12.92 -0.08
C GLU A 27 11.46 14.31 -0.48
N THR A 28 12.55 14.42 -1.25
CA THR A 28 13.29 15.69 -1.37
C THR A 28 13.35 16.27 -2.78
N ARG A 29 13.33 15.44 -3.83
CA ARG A 29 13.45 15.92 -5.21
C ARG A 29 12.17 16.63 -5.63
N ASP A 30 12.26 17.69 -6.43
CA ASP A 30 11.08 18.29 -7.06
C ASP A 30 10.21 17.20 -7.72
N LEU A 31 8.91 17.22 -7.44
CA LEU A 31 7.98 16.20 -7.88
C LEU A 31 7.95 16.10 -9.41
N ALA A 32 8.11 17.24 -10.12
CA ALA A 32 8.14 17.27 -11.58
C ALA A 32 9.39 16.61 -12.21
N LEU A 33 10.43 16.37 -11.41
CA LEU A 33 11.68 15.72 -11.85
C LEU A 33 11.73 14.23 -11.50
N ILE A 34 10.67 13.68 -10.91
CA ILE A 34 10.55 12.26 -10.62
C ILE A 34 9.96 11.58 -11.85
N THR A 35 10.68 10.57 -12.36
CA THR A 35 10.29 9.82 -13.55
C THR A 35 9.92 8.39 -13.20
N THR A 36 9.12 7.76 -14.05
CA THR A 36 8.61 6.39 -13.87
C THR A 36 9.69 5.36 -13.51
N PRO A 37 10.88 5.35 -14.13
CA PRO A 37 11.91 4.36 -13.80
C PRO A 37 12.36 4.40 -12.33
N LEU A 38 12.32 5.56 -11.66
CA LEU A 38 12.70 5.66 -10.25
C LEU A 38 11.75 4.84 -9.37
N ILE A 39 10.44 5.05 -9.55
CA ILE A 39 9.41 4.37 -8.76
C ILE A 39 9.23 2.91 -9.21
N GLU A 40 9.45 2.59 -10.48
CA GLU A 40 9.38 1.22 -10.99
C GLU A 40 10.43 0.31 -10.34
N VAL A 41 11.68 0.77 -10.21
CA VAL A 41 12.73 0.02 -9.49
C VAL A 41 12.29 -0.26 -8.06
N PHE A 42 11.75 0.74 -7.36
CA PHE A 42 11.28 0.56 -5.99
C PHE A 42 10.10 -0.40 -5.89
N ASN A 43 9.16 -0.35 -6.83
CA ASN A 43 8.04 -1.29 -6.90
C ASN A 43 8.52 -2.73 -7.08
N VAL A 44 9.49 -2.97 -7.98
CA VAL A 44 10.09 -4.30 -8.20
C VAL A 44 10.75 -4.84 -6.93
N LEU A 45 11.42 -3.97 -6.14
CA LEU A 45 12.02 -4.37 -4.87
C LEU A 45 10.98 -4.89 -3.86
N LEU A 46 9.73 -4.44 -3.96
CA LEU A 46 8.63 -4.82 -3.07
C LEU A 46 7.79 -5.99 -3.60
N GLN A 47 8.03 -6.48 -4.82
CA GLN A 47 7.38 -7.68 -5.35
C GLN A 47 8.11 -8.95 -4.88
N THR A 48 8.02 -9.24 -3.59
CA THR A 48 8.74 -10.34 -2.93
C THR A 48 8.06 -10.72 -1.60
N SER A 49 8.70 -11.56 -0.77
CA SER A 49 8.21 -11.95 0.54
C SER A 49 8.16 -10.78 1.52
N SER A 50 7.31 -10.93 2.53
CA SER A 50 7.15 -9.97 3.62
C SER A 50 8.47 -9.73 4.36
N ASP A 51 9.33 -10.74 4.51
CA ASP A 51 10.65 -10.58 5.12
C ASP A 51 11.54 -9.55 4.39
N ILE A 52 11.59 -9.61 3.06
CA ILE A 52 12.41 -8.68 2.27
C ILE A 52 11.74 -7.29 2.19
N ILE A 53 10.41 -7.24 2.08
CA ILE A 53 9.65 -5.98 2.16
C ILE A 53 9.95 -5.27 3.48
N MET A 54 9.97 -6.00 4.60
CA MET A 54 10.25 -5.43 5.90
C MET A 54 11.70 -4.96 6.05
N GLN A 55 12.67 -5.56 5.33
CA GLN A 55 14.02 -5.00 5.27
C GLN A 55 14.07 -3.62 4.61
N VAL A 56 13.31 -3.41 3.52
CA VAL A 56 13.17 -2.07 2.91
C VAL A 56 12.60 -1.07 3.93
N PHE A 57 11.52 -1.46 4.61
CA PHE A 57 10.86 -0.62 5.61
C PHE A 57 11.78 -0.28 6.79
N ASN A 58 12.53 -1.26 7.29
CA ASN A 58 13.43 -1.10 8.44
C ASN A 58 14.65 -0.22 8.11
N ASN A 59 15.09 -0.18 6.85
CA ASN A 59 16.16 0.75 6.43
C ASN A 59 15.71 2.20 6.49
N LYS A 60 14.48 2.48 6.04
CA LYS A 60 13.83 3.79 6.16
C LYS A 60 12.34 3.66 5.90
N ASN A 61 11.53 4.32 6.72
CA ASN A 61 10.09 4.44 6.50
C ASN A 61 9.81 5.11 5.13
N PRO A 62 9.23 4.38 4.14
CA PRO A 62 9.03 4.90 2.79
C PRO A 62 7.73 5.71 2.64
N TYR A 63 6.81 5.64 3.61
CA TYR A 63 5.46 6.22 3.48
C TYR A 63 5.45 7.72 3.19
N PRO A 64 6.25 8.59 3.83
CA PRO A 64 6.23 10.03 3.55
C PRO A 64 6.52 10.35 2.08
N GLY A 65 7.58 9.75 1.53
CA GLY A 65 7.94 9.91 0.13
C GLY A 65 6.88 9.33 -0.82
N LEU A 66 6.39 8.12 -0.56
CA LEU A 66 5.38 7.49 -1.40
C LEU A 66 4.05 8.25 -1.41
N PHE A 67 3.60 8.77 -0.26
CA PHE A 67 2.39 9.59 -0.21
C PHE A 67 2.54 10.93 -0.92
N ARG A 68 3.74 11.51 -0.94
CA ARG A 68 4.04 12.70 -1.75
C ARG A 68 3.91 12.44 -3.25
N LEU A 69 4.23 11.24 -3.72
CA LEU A 69 4.08 10.85 -5.13
C LEU A 69 2.62 10.71 -5.57
N ILE A 70 1.66 10.68 -4.64
CA ILE A 70 0.23 10.64 -4.97
C ILE A 70 -0.25 11.92 -5.65
N ASP A 71 0.39 13.06 -5.37
CA ASP A 71 0.09 14.34 -6.04
C ASP A 71 0.82 14.49 -7.40
N HIS A 72 1.44 13.43 -7.92
CA HIS A 72 2.14 13.46 -9.20
C HIS A 72 1.15 13.54 -10.39
N LYS A 73 1.52 14.27 -11.46
CA LYS A 73 0.65 14.47 -12.63
C LYS A 73 0.54 13.24 -13.54
N ASP A 74 1.57 12.42 -13.54
CA ASP A 74 1.62 11.15 -14.26
C ASP A 74 0.96 10.04 -13.44
N ASN A 75 -0.17 9.52 -13.93
CA ASN A 75 -0.91 8.43 -13.30
C ASN A 75 -0.11 7.14 -13.17
N GLN A 76 0.89 6.89 -14.02
CA GLN A 76 1.75 5.71 -13.88
C GLN A 76 2.60 5.79 -12.61
N ILE A 77 3.10 6.97 -12.28
CA ILE A 77 3.84 7.18 -11.03
C ILE A 77 2.92 7.03 -9.82
N VAL A 78 1.69 7.56 -9.91
CA VAL A 78 0.68 7.39 -8.85
C VAL A 78 0.33 5.92 -8.66
N LEU A 79 0.10 5.17 -9.75
CA LEU A 79 -0.21 3.74 -9.73
C LEU A 79 0.92 2.95 -9.06
N LEU A 80 2.16 3.13 -9.51
CA LEU A 80 3.31 2.41 -8.96
C LEU A 80 3.53 2.75 -7.48
N SER A 81 3.28 3.99 -7.08
CA SER A 81 3.35 4.43 -5.68
C SER A 81 2.29 3.76 -4.82
N LEU A 82 1.04 3.69 -5.30
CA LEU A 82 -0.05 2.97 -4.62
C LEU A 82 0.23 1.48 -4.51
N GLN A 83 0.72 0.84 -5.57
CA GLN A 83 1.11 -0.57 -5.54
C GLN A 83 2.24 -0.80 -4.52
N SER A 84 3.23 0.08 -4.45
CA SER A 84 4.29 0.01 -3.42
C SER A 84 3.74 0.16 -2.00
N ILE A 85 2.82 1.11 -1.75
CA ILE A 85 2.13 1.27 -0.47
C ILE A 85 1.36 -0.02 -0.12
N CYS A 86 0.65 -0.58 -1.09
CA CYS A 86 -0.15 -1.79 -0.93
C CYS A 86 0.72 -3.00 -0.55
N SER A 87 1.89 -3.16 -1.18
CA SER A 87 2.87 -4.20 -0.85
C SER A 87 3.47 -4.01 0.55
N LEU A 88 3.80 -2.79 0.95
CA LEU A 88 4.31 -2.49 2.30
C LEU A 88 3.27 -2.77 3.39
N LEU A 89 2.01 -2.47 3.12
CA LEU A 89 0.90 -2.84 4.02
C LEU A 89 0.78 -4.36 4.12
N LYS A 90 0.85 -5.09 3.00
CA LYS A 90 0.83 -6.56 3.04
C LYS A 90 2.00 -7.14 3.83
N GLY A 91 3.21 -6.61 3.63
CA GLY A 91 4.38 -6.99 4.41
C GLY A 91 4.16 -6.77 5.91
N GLY A 92 3.62 -5.62 6.29
CA GLY A 92 3.27 -5.31 7.68
C GLY A 92 2.21 -6.24 8.27
N LEU A 93 1.15 -6.57 7.51
CA LEU A 93 0.11 -7.50 7.95
C LEU A 93 0.68 -8.86 8.38
N ASP A 94 1.67 -9.36 7.64
CA ASP A 94 2.24 -10.69 7.88
C ASP A 94 3.23 -10.72 9.07
N THR A 95 3.50 -9.58 9.71
CA THR A 95 4.41 -9.49 10.89
C THR A 95 3.71 -9.59 12.24
N THR A 96 2.38 -9.58 12.27
CA THR A 96 1.56 -9.46 13.50
C THR A 96 0.29 -10.30 13.35
N GLU A 97 -0.31 -10.69 14.47
CA GLU A 97 -1.51 -11.51 14.44
C GLU A 97 -2.71 -10.75 13.86
N ALA A 98 -3.67 -11.46 13.26
CA ALA A 98 -4.80 -10.84 12.58
C ALA A 98 -5.68 -9.99 13.53
N ILE A 99 -5.76 -10.39 14.80
CA ILE A 99 -6.51 -9.67 15.85
C ILE A 99 -5.83 -8.38 16.31
N GLU A 100 -4.56 -8.17 15.95
CA GLU A 100 -3.81 -6.97 16.30
C GLU A 100 -4.05 -5.86 15.28
N GLN A 101 -4.05 -4.62 15.74
CA GLN A 101 -4.07 -3.45 14.86
C GLN A 101 -2.91 -3.52 13.85
N HIS A 102 -3.12 -3.03 12.62
CA HIS A 102 -2.06 -2.98 11.62
C HIS A 102 -0.80 -2.25 12.17
N PRO A 103 0.40 -2.85 12.11
CA PRO A 103 1.60 -2.32 12.77
C PRO A 103 2.02 -0.93 12.23
N HIS A 104 1.75 -0.68 10.95
CA HIS A 104 2.06 0.61 10.32
C HIS A 104 0.98 1.70 10.49
N TYR A 105 -0.14 1.43 11.18
CA TYR A 105 -1.26 2.38 11.27
C TYR A 105 -0.81 3.76 11.77
N ASN A 106 -0.14 3.81 12.93
CA ASN A 106 0.25 5.08 13.55
C ASN A 106 1.26 5.86 12.70
N ILE A 107 2.10 5.15 11.94
CA ILE A 107 3.10 5.76 11.06
C ILE A 107 2.40 6.43 9.86
N ILE A 108 1.42 5.75 9.28
CA ILE A 108 0.62 6.25 8.16
C ILE A 108 -0.28 7.42 8.59
N ASP A 109 -0.89 7.32 9.77
CA ASP A 109 -1.74 8.39 10.31
C ASP A 109 -0.94 9.69 10.55
N ARG A 110 0.28 9.58 11.08
CA ARG A 110 1.19 10.73 11.30
C ARG A 110 1.56 11.49 10.03
N CYS A 111 1.58 10.84 8.87
CA CYS A 111 1.82 11.49 7.58
C CYS A 111 0.53 11.80 6.80
N ASN A 112 -0.64 11.78 7.46
CA ASN A 112 -1.96 11.96 6.85
C ASN A 112 -2.28 10.97 5.72
N GLY A 113 -1.63 9.81 5.68
CA GLY A 113 -1.74 8.86 4.57
C GLY A 113 -3.17 8.38 4.33
N ILE A 114 -3.97 8.16 5.38
CA ILE A 114 -5.38 7.78 5.24
C ILE A 114 -6.19 8.86 4.51
N LYS A 115 -5.97 10.13 4.86
CA LYS A 115 -6.66 11.26 4.20
C LYS A 115 -6.23 11.40 2.74
N ILE A 116 -4.95 11.19 2.44
CA ILE A 116 -4.40 11.23 1.07
C ILE A 116 -5.04 10.12 0.23
N LEU A 117 -5.06 8.88 0.73
CA LEU A 117 -5.69 7.74 0.05
C LEU A 117 -7.18 7.98 -0.18
N TYR A 118 -7.91 8.45 0.84
CA TYR A 118 -9.35 8.67 0.70
C TYR A 118 -9.68 9.82 -0.25
N LYS A 119 -8.89 10.91 -0.24
CA LYS A 119 -9.02 11.98 -1.22
C LYS A 119 -8.84 11.42 -2.64
N LEU A 120 -7.77 10.68 -2.91
CA LEU A 120 -7.54 10.09 -4.24
C LEU A 120 -8.68 9.13 -4.63
N PHE A 121 -9.12 8.27 -3.71
CA PHE A 121 -10.26 7.37 -3.91
C PHE A 121 -11.52 8.09 -4.41
N LYS A 122 -11.81 9.29 -3.86
CA LYS A 122 -12.98 10.09 -4.25
C LYS A 122 -12.79 10.85 -5.56
N THR A 123 -11.57 11.26 -5.88
CA THR A 123 -11.31 12.18 -7.00
C THR A 123 -10.80 11.51 -8.26
N THR A 124 -10.22 10.31 -8.16
CA THR A 124 -9.67 9.59 -9.31
C THR A 124 -10.77 9.18 -10.29
N GLN A 125 -10.46 9.27 -11.59
CA GLN A 125 -11.29 8.73 -12.67
C GLN A 125 -10.75 7.39 -13.18
N THR A 126 -9.65 6.91 -12.61
CA THR A 126 -9.01 5.63 -12.97
C THR A 126 -9.49 4.56 -11.99
N PRO A 127 -10.30 3.57 -12.42
CA PRO A 127 -10.87 2.55 -11.55
C PRO A 127 -9.80 1.78 -10.76
N GLU A 128 -8.70 1.41 -11.41
CA GLU A 128 -7.60 0.69 -10.77
C GLU A 128 -7.00 1.46 -9.57
N LEU A 129 -6.85 2.80 -9.68
CA LEU A 129 -6.37 3.61 -8.56
C LEU A 129 -7.38 3.63 -7.40
N GLN A 130 -8.67 3.69 -7.72
CA GLN A 130 -9.75 3.66 -6.74
C GLN A 130 -9.77 2.33 -5.97
N ASP A 131 -9.65 1.22 -6.70
CA ASP A 131 -9.60 -0.14 -6.15
C ASP A 131 -8.42 -0.33 -5.19
N ILE A 132 -7.22 0.07 -5.62
CA ILE A 132 -6.02 -0.04 -4.78
C ILE A 132 -6.14 0.86 -3.55
N CYS A 133 -6.74 2.06 -3.66
CA CYS A 133 -6.98 2.92 -2.50
C CYS A 133 -7.92 2.24 -1.49
N ALA A 134 -9.02 1.64 -1.95
CA ALA A 134 -9.96 0.93 -1.08
C ALA A 134 -9.28 -0.25 -0.35
N ILE A 135 -8.48 -1.03 -1.08
CA ILE A 135 -7.68 -2.14 -0.51
C ILE A 135 -6.69 -1.60 0.53
N CYS A 136 -5.93 -0.55 0.22
CA CYS A 136 -4.97 0.04 1.15
C CYS A 136 -5.64 0.56 2.42
N ILE A 137 -6.74 1.32 2.30
CA ILE A 137 -7.46 1.84 3.46
C ILE A 137 -7.98 0.68 4.32
N GLY A 138 -8.59 -0.34 3.72
CA GLY A 138 -9.08 -1.49 4.47
C GLY A 138 -7.97 -2.26 5.20
N ARG A 139 -6.80 -2.46 4.56
CA ARG A 139 -5.62 -3.06 5.22
C ARG A 139 -5.15 -2.24 6.42
N ILE A 140 -5.08 -0.91 6.29
CA ILE A 140 -4.70 0.00 7.37
C ILE A 140 -5.62 -0.17 8.59
N TYR A 141 -6.93 -0.31 8.36
CA TYR A 141 -7.94 -0.46 9.41
C TYR A 141 -8.15 -1.90 9.91
N ARG A 142 -7.20 -2.83 9.66
CA ARG A 142 -7.25 -4.15 10.31
C ARG A 142 -7.36 -3.99 11.83
N SER A 143 -8.34 -4.70 12.42
CA SER A 143 -8.59 -4.75 13.87
C SER A 143 -8.69 -3.35 14.52
N LYS A 144 -9.15 -2.36 13.75
CA LYS A 144 -9.42 -0.99 14.19
C LYS A 144 -10.71 -0.48 13.55
N GLU A 145 -11.62 0.04 14.36
CA GLU A 145 -12.85 0.65 13.84
C GLU A 145 -12.55 1.89 12.95
N VAL A 146 -13.14 1.91 11.76
CA VAL A 146 -13.23 3.09 10.91
C VAL A 146 -14.30 4.02 11.50
N GLN A 147 -13.89 5.03 12.28
CA GLN A 147 -14.79 5.97 12.94
C GLN A 147 -15.52 6.87 11.94
N ASP A 148 -14.81 7.29 10.90
CA ASP A 148 -15.38 8.08 9.80
C ASP A 148 -16.40 7.24 9.02
N LYS A 149 -17.66 7.67 9.04
CA LYS A 149 -18.76 6.92 8.43
C LYS A 149 -18.67 6.89 6.91
N ASP A 150 -18.19 7.96 6.30
CA ASP A 150 -18.12 8.10 4.84
C ASP A 150 -16.99 7.22 4.31
N ILE A 151 -15.81 7.27 4.93
CA ILE A 151 -14.70 6.35 4.61
C ILE A 151 -15.17 4.91 4.74
N ARG A 152 -15.85 4.57 5.84
CA ARG A 152 -16.31 3.21 6.10
C ARG A 152 -17.30 2.73 5.04
N GLN A 153 -18.33 3.51 4.73
CA GLN A 153 -19.37 3.12 3.78
C GLN A 153 -18.81 2.99 2.36
N ASP A 154 -18.05 3.99 1.91
CA ASP A 154 -17.47 4.03 0.58
C ASP A 154 -16.49 2.87 0.34
N VAL A 155 -15.57 2.64 1.28
CA VAL A 155 -14.55 1.59 1.15
C VAL A 155 -15.18 0.21 1.19
N ILE A 156 -16.13 -0.05 2.09
CA ILE A 156 -16.81 -1.35 2.16
C ILE A 156 -17.63 -1.60 0.89
N ALA A 157 -18.32 -0.59 0.37
CA ALA A 157 -19.07 -0.72 -0.88
C ALA A 157 -18.15 -1.09 -2.04
N GLN A 158 -17.00 -0.42 -2.17
CA GLN A 158 -16.05 -0.73 -3.24
C GLN A 158 -15.45 -2.14 -3.09
N LEU A 159 -15.05 -2.53 -1.87
CA LEU A 159 -14.52 -3.87 -1.60
C LEU A 159 -15.53 -4.96 -1.98
N LYS A 160 -16.83 -4.77 -1.69
CA LYS A 160 -17.88 -5.71 -2.08
C LYS A 160 -18.03 -5.83 -3.59
N ASN A 161 -17.95 -4.71 -4.32
CA ASN A 161 -18.00 -4.75 -5.79
C ASN A 161 -16.85 -5.56 -6.38
N MET A 162 -15.65 -5.45 -5.80
CA MET A 162 -14.44 -6.16 -6.25
C MET A 162 -14.45 -7.67 -5.97
N VAL A 163 -15.38 -8.21 -5.16
CA VAL A 163 -15.46 -9.67 -4.89
C VAL A 163 -15.78 -10.48 -6.16
N HIS A 164 -16.29 -9.84 -7.19
CA HIS A 164 -16.61 -10.47 -8.48
C HIS A 164 -15.70 -10.01 -9.62
N ASP A 165 -14.57 -9.37 -9.30
CA ASP A 165 -13.64 -8.88 -10.32
C ASP A 165 -13.03 -10.04 -11.13
N LEU A 166 -12.81 -9.79 -12.43
CA LEU A 166 -12.15 -10.72 -13.33
C LEU A 166 -10.64 -10.80 -13.05
N ASN A 167 -10.05 -9.71 -12.55
CA ASN A 167 -8.69 -9.69 -12.06
C ASN A 167 -8.63 -10.45 -10.72
N GLU A 168 -7.89 -11.57 -10.75
CA GLU A 168 -7.77 -12.45 -9.58
C GLU A 168 -7.15 -11.75 -8.37
N TRP A 169 -6.13 -10.91 -8.57
CA TRP A 169 -5.49 -10.20 -7.47
C TRP A 169 -6.47 -9.24 -6.79
N THR A 170 -7.19 -8.43 -7.58
CA THR A 170 -8.20 -7.49 -7.07
C THR A 170 -9.27 -8.23 -6.26
N ARG A 171 -9.79 -9.33 -6.80
CA ARG A 171 -10.79 -10.17 -6.14
C ARG A 171 -10.29 -10.78 -4.83
N VAL A 172 -9.10 -11.38 -4.83
CA VAL A 172 -8.56 -12.04 -3.63
C VAL A 172 -8.22 -11.01 -2.56
N ALA A 173 -7.61 -9.88 -2.95
CA ALA A 173 -7.27 -8.81 -2.02
C ALA A 173 -8.52 -8.17 -1.40
N SER A 174 -9.61 -7.99 -2.15
CA SER A 174 -10.85 -7.43 -1.60
C SER A 174 -11.50 -8.36 -0.57
N ILE A 175 -11.54 -9.67 -0.85
CA ILE A 175 -12.05 -10.68 0.09
C ILE A 175 -11.20 -10.72 1.36
N GLU A 176 -9.87 -10.77 1.24
CA GLU A 176 -8.94 -10.72 2.37
C GLU A 176 -9.24 -9.50 3.25
N VAL A 177 -9.35 -8.32 2.65
CA VAL A 177 -9.61 -7.08 3.37
C VAL A 177 -10.98 -7.05 4.05
N LEU A 178 -12.03 -7.58 3.41
CA LEU A 178 -13.36 -7.69 4.05
C LEU A 178 -13.31 -8.58 5.30
N ILE A 179 -12.56 -9.68 5.25
CA ILE A 179 -12.34 -10.56 6.40
C ILE A 179 -11.61 -9.81 7.52
N LEU A 180 -10.53 -9.08 7.19
CA LEU A 180 -9.79 -8.26 8.15
C LEU A 180 -10.67 -7.18 8.82
N LEU A 181 -11.56 -6.55 8.05
CA LEU A 181 -12.47 -5.54 8.59
C LEU A 181 -13.59 -6.14 9.44
N ALA A 182 -14.02 -7.37 9.17
CA ALA A 182 -15.02 -8.09 9.97
C ALA A 182 -14.49 -8.51 11.35
N GLN A 183 -13.17 -8.57 11.53
CA GLN A 183 -12.53 -8.82 12.83
C GLN A 183 -12.63 -7.61 13.79
N ASN A 184 -13.02 -6.44 13.29
CA ASN A 184 -13.32 -5.28 14.13
C ASN A 184 -14.53 -5.61 15.01
N GLN A 185 -14.29 -5.76 16.32
CA GLN A 185 -15.27 -6.24 17.30
C GLN A 185 -16.67 -5.63 17.06
N GLY A 186 -17.62 -6.46 16.61
CA GLY A 186 -19.05 -6.16 16.59
C GLY A 186 -19.74 -5.98 15.22
N LYS A 187 -19.08 -6.17 14.06
CA LYS A 187 -19.74 -6.01 12.76
C LYS A 187 -19.36 -7.10 11.74
N SER A 188 -20.31 -8.00 11.43
CA SER A 188 -20.21 -8.87 10.25
C SER A 188 -20.46 -8.04 9.00
N TYR A 189 -19.47 -7.98 8.10
CA TYR A 189 -19.59 -7.32 6.80
C TYR A 189 -19.74 -8.29 5.63
N ILE A 190 -19.69 -9.59 5.94
CA ILE A 190 -19.97 -10.74 5.07
C ILE A 190 -21.48 -10.94 4.97
#